data_AF-A0A519SFQ7-F1
#
_entry.id   AF-A0A519SFQ7-F1
#
_cell.length_a   1.000
_cell.length_b   1.000
_cell.length_c   1.000
_cell.angle_alpha   90.00
_cell.angle_beta   90.00
_cell.angle_gamma   90.00
#
_symmetry.space_group_name_H-M   'P 1'
#
loop_
_entity.id
_entity.type
_entity.pdbx_description
1 polymer ?
#
loop_
_entity_poly.entity_id
_entity_poly.type
_entity_poly.pdbx_seq_one_letter_code
_entity_poly.pdbx_strand_id
1 'polypeptide(L)'
;MPNVTPAIAALSAVLNEYWDWLHTQPQWAGFTRVEMQHRYQGSTQYDGPDYEQLVERLTQAVVVVAEQARDTGYLAPATAALLEAVLVDELWEDLLDLCTSTLPPPLRADLLRAGLAHWATPVRLLCAERIGEFPFAGAEGLLDDAVAHANPVIVRRFALLALAQLASARAVAWAESFLSPLHPDEYLVIASMDILAEHAPSRLSPLMPALSKHPSKYVRLRTSPSGSPAGSQPLP
;
A
#
# COMPACT_ATOMS: atom_id res chain seq x y z
N MET A 1 -8.68 22.74 -22.82
CA MET A 1 -8.55 21.54 -21.96
C MET A 1 -9.90 21.32 -21.30
N PRO A 2 -10.48 20.11 -21.38
CA PRO A 2 -11.70 19.77 -20.62
C PRO A 2 -11.48 20.05 -19.12
N ASN A 3 -12.47 20.67 -18.49
CA ASN A 3 -12.34 21.25 -17.16
C ASN A 3 -12.58 20.17 -16.09
N VAL A 4 -11.52 19.53 -15.58
CA VAL A 4 -11.56 18.54 -14.48
C VAL A 4 -11.83 19.20 -13.11
N THR A 5 -11.72 20.52 -13.05
CA THR A 5 -11.84 21.33 -11.81
C THR A 5 -13.15 21.12 -11.05
N PRO A 6 -14.35 21.02 -11.66
CA PRO A 6 -15.59 20.81 -10.92
C PRO A 6 -15.65 19.47 -10.19
N ALA A 7 -15.19 18.39 -10.82
CA ALA A 7 -15.16 17.06 -10.19
C ALA A 7 -14.15 17.01 -9.04
N ILE A 8 -12.96 17.59 -9.23
CA ILE A 8 -11.95 17.69 -8.17
C ILE A 8 -12.47 18.53 -7.00
N ALA A 9 -13.18 19.63 -7.27
CA ALA A 9 -13.79 20.45 -6.24
C ALA A 9 -14.88 19.68 -5.47
N ALA A 10 -15.70 18.88 -6.16
CA ALA A 10 -16.70 18.03 -5.53
C ALA A 10 -16.07 16.96 -4.64
N LEU A 11 -15.04 16.25 -5.11
CA LEU A 11 -14.28 15.29 -4.31
C LEU A 11 -13.65 15.97 -3.08
N SER A 12 -13.04 17.13 -3.25
CA SER A 12 -12.44 17.89 -2.15
C SER A 12 -13.49 18.32 -1.12
N ALA A 13 -14.70 18.68 -1.55
CA ALA A 13 -15.79 19.01 -0.63
C ALA A 13 -16.21 17.81 0.21
N VAL A 14 -16.39 16.64 -0.41
CA VAL A 14 -16.75 15.40 0.32
C VAL A 14 -15.62 14.97 1.28
N LEU A 15 -14.36 15.09 0.87
CA LEU A 15 -13.22 14.85 1.76
C LEU A 15 -13.24 15.79 2.97
N ASN A 16 -13.51 17.07 2.76
CA ASN A 16 -13.61 18.02 3.86
C ASN A 16 -14.74 17.65 4.82
N GLU A 17 -15.92 17.30 4.30
CA GLU A 17 -17.04 16.83 5.11
C GLU A 17 -16.68 15.57 5.92
N TYR A 18 -15.97 14.61 5.31
CA TYR A 18 -15.49 13.42 6.00
C TYR A 18 -14.54 13.76 7.16
N TRP A 19 -13.54 14.63 6.92
CA TRP A 19 -12.60 15.03 7.97
C TRP A 19 -13.26 15.85 9.07
N ASP A 20 -14.23 16.71 8.72
CA ASP A 20 -15.00 17.49 9.68
C ASP A 20 -15.89 16.58 10.54
N TRP A 21 -16.53 15.57 9.92
CA TRP A 21 -17.26 14.53 10.65
C TRP A 21 -16.34 13.74 11.57
N LEU A 22 -15.15 13.35 11.11
CA LEU A 22 -14.19 12.59 11.92
C LEU A 22 -13.73 13.42 13.15
N HIS A 23 -13.58 14.73 13.00
CA HIS A 23 -13.30 15.67 14.10
C HIS A 23 -14.37 15.67 15.19
N THR A 24 -15.61 15.31 14.87
CA THR A 24 -16.70 15.22 15.87
C THR A 24 -16.59 13.98 16.74
N GLN A 25 -15.77 12.99 16.36
CA GLN A 25 -15.64 11.75 17.09
C GLN A 25 -14.79 11.94 18.35
N PRO A 26 -15.18 11.36 19.51
CA PRO A 26 -14.50 11.60 20.79
C PRO A 26 -13.00 11.30 20.78
N GLN A 27 -12.53 10.29 20.05
CA GLN A 27 -11.10 9.95 19.99
C GLN A 27 -10.23 11.01 19.31
N TRP A 28 -10.84 11.91 18.53
CA TRP A 28 -10.12 12.95 17.78
C TRP A 28 -10.25 14.34 18.40
N ALA A 29 -11.01 14.47 19.49
CA ALA A 29 -11.21 15.74 20.17
C ALA A 29 -9.87 16.41 20.54
N GLY A 30 -9.68 17.65 20.06
CA GLY A 30 -8.51 18.47 20.38
C GLY A 30 -7.30 18.29 19.45
N PHE A 31 -7.33 17.36 18.50
CA PHE A 31 -6.36 17.32 17.41
C PHE A 31 -6.72 18.33 16.32
N THR A 32 -5.74 18.85 15.60
CA THR A 32 -5.99 19.57 14.33
C THR A 32 -6.21 18.59 13.19
N ARG A 33 -6.79 19.04 12.06
CA ARG A 33 -6.98 18.17 10.88
C ARG A 33 -5.68 17.54 10.40
N VAL A 34 -4.59 18.30 10.35
CA VAL A 34 -3.28 17.82 9.90
C VAL A 34 -2.76 16.72 10.86
N GLU A 35 -2.91 16.92 12.17
CA GLU A 35 -2.52 15.91 13.16
C GLU A 35 -3.38 14.65 13.07
N MET A 36 -4.69 14.80 12.87
CA MET A 36 -5.58 13.67 12.66
C MET A 36 -5.15 12.88 11.43
N GLN A 37 -4.97 13.54 10.28
CA GLN A 37 -4.53 12.88 9.05
C GLN A 37 -3.21 12.11 9.27
N HIS A 38 -2.22 12.69 9.94
CA HIS A 38 -0.97 12.01 10.24
C HIS A 38 -1.09 10.82 11.21
N ARG A 39 -2.07 10.87 12.12
CA ARG A 39 -2.33 9.82 13.11
C ARG A 39 -3.34 8.79 12.62
N TYR A 40 -4.07 9.10 11.56
CA TYR A 40 -5.12 8.26 11.02
C TYR A 40 -4.50 6.99 10.45
N GLN A 41 -4.87 5.85 11.03
CA GLN A 41 -4.41 4.52 10.63
C GLN A 41 -5.58 3.62 10.24
N GLY A 42 -6.72 4.21 9.85
CA GLY A 42 -7.94 3.44 9.59
C GLY A 42 -8.54 2.93 10.89
N SER A 43 -9.84 2.75 10.94
CA SER A 43 -10.51 2.30 12.14
C SER A 43 -11.83 1.66 11.78
N THR A 44 -11.88 0.32 11.85
CA THR A 44 -13.08 -0.53 11.69
C THR A 44 -14.14 -0.33 12.79
N GLN A 45 -14.17 0.84 13.43
CA GLN A 45 -15.00 1.16 14.60
C GLN A 45 -16.08 2.19 14.28
N TYR A 46 -16.10 2.74 13.07
CA TYR A 46 -17.13 3.67 12.65
C TYR A 46 -18.24 2.94 11.91
N ASP A 47 -19.47 3.11 12.39
CA ASP A 47 -20.68 2.62 11.75
C ASP A 47 -21.78 3.68 11.81
N GLY A 48 -22.87 3.44 11.07
CA GLY A 48 -24.07 4.26 11.10
C GLY A 48 -24.31 5.10 9.84
N PRO A 49 -25.53 5.65 9.71
CA PRO A 49 -26.04 6.18 8.45
C PRO A 49 -25.25 7.39 7.93
N ASP A 50 -24.76 8.25 8.83
CA ASP A 50 -24.00 9.45 8.43
C ASP A 50 -22.63 9.06 7.85
N TYR A 51 -21.97 8.09 8.47
CA TYR A 51 -20.70 7.55 7.98
C TYR A 51 -20.87 6.83 6.65
N GLU A 52 -21.83 5.91 6.55
CA GLU A 52 -22.14 5.16 5.33
C GLU A 52 -22.46 6.11 4.15
N GLN A 53 -23.24 7.17 4.39
CA GLN A 53 -23.55 8.16 3.37
C GLN A 53 -22.31 8.95 2.91
N LEU A 54 -21.40 9.28 3.83
CA LEU A 54 -20.13 9.95 3.49
C LEU A 54 -19.23 9.05 2.64
N VAL A 55 -19.10 7.78 3.03
CA VAL A 55 -18.34 6.74 2.32
C VAL A 55 -18.89 6.52 0.90
N GLU A 56 -20.21 6.42 0.76
CA GLU A 56 -20.87 6.28 -0.56
C GLU A 56 -20.59 7.50 -1.45
N ARG A 57 -20.80 8.71 -0.93
CA ARG A 57 -20.55 9.96 -1.66
C ARG A 57 -19.09 10.11 -2.05
N LEU A 58 -18.17 9.71 -1.18
CA LEU A 58 -16.74 9.76 -1.45
C LEU A 58 -16.38 8.81 -2.59
N THR A 59 -16.89 7.59 -2.54
CA THR A 59 -16.70 6.57 -3.59
C THR A 59 -17.21 7.06 -4.94
N GLN A 60 -18.42 7.63 -4.98
CA GLN A 60 -18.99 8.22 -6.20
C GLN A 60 -18.13 9.38 -6.73
N ALA A 61 -17.64 10.26 -5.86
CA ALA A 61 -16.80 11.37 -6.27
C ALA A 61 -15.44 10.90 -6.84
N VAL A 62 -14.84 9.86 -6.24
CA VAL A 62 -13.61 9.24 -6.76
C VAL A 62 -13.84 8.65 -8.15
N VAL A 63 -14.94 7.91 -8.36
CA VAL A 63 -15.33 7.37 -9.68
C VAL A 63 -15.36 8.48 -10.73
N VAL A 64 -16.11 9.56 -10.45
CA VAL A 64 -16.27 10.67 -11.41
C VAL A 64 -14.93 11.31 -11.74
N VAL A 65 -14.06 11.52 -10.74
CA VAL A 65 -12.73 12.10 -10.97
C VAL A 65 -11.84 11.15 -11.78
N ALA A 66 -11.84 9.85 -11.48
CA ALA A 66 -11.05 8.86 -12.20
C ALA A 66 -11.51 8.70 -13.66
N GLU A 67 -12.82 8.64 -13.91
CA GLU A 67 -13.40 8.58 -15.26
C GLU A 67 -13.08 9.86 -16.04
N GLN A 68 -13.21 11.03 -15.42
CA GLN A 68 -12.87 12.28 -16.09
C GLN A 68 -11.36 12.37 -16.37
N ALA A 69 -10.49 11.93 -15.46
CA ALA A 69 -9.06 11.86 -15.73
C ALA A 69 -8.73 10.91 -16.90
N ARG A 70 -9.40 9.75 -16.96
CA ARG A 70 -9.31 8.82 -18.11
C ARG A 70 -9.73 9.49 -19.41
N ASP A 71 -10.90 10.11 -19.45
CA ASP A 71 -11.48 10.68 -20.66
C ASP A 71 -10.69 11.90 -21.17
N THR A 72 -10.05 12.63 -20.25
CA THR A 72 -9.26 13.82 -20.56
C THR A 72 -7.77 13.56 -20.76
N GLY A 73 -7.28 12.39 -20.32
CA GLY A 73 -5.87 12.04 -20.35
C GLY A 73 -5.01 12.84 -19.36
N TYR A 74 -5.60 13.45 -18.33
CA TYR A 74 -4.89 14.37 -17.43
C TYR A 74 -5.24 14.16 -15.95
N LEU A 75 -4.29 13.61 -15.18
CA LEU A 75 -4.47 13.24 -13.77
C LEU A 75 -3.84 14.21 -12.76
N ALA A 76 -2.79 14.93 -13.15
CA ALA A 76 -1.97 15.73 -12.23
C ALA A 76 -2.76 16.58 -11.20
N PRO A 77 -3.82 17.34 -11.57
CA PRO A 77 -4.54 18.16 -10.60
C PRO A 77 -5.42 17.33 -9.63
N ALA A 78 -5.75 16.09 -9.97
CA ALA A 78 -6.59 15.21 -9.16
C ALA A 78 -5.78 14.26 -8.26
N THR A 79 -4.47 14.09 -8.51
CA THR A 79 -3.66 13.05 -7.88
C THR A 79 -3.68 13.13 -6.35
N ALA A 80 -3.50 14.33 -5.78
CA ALA A 80 -3.50 14.51 -4.34
C ALA A 80 -4.85 14.17 -3.70
N ALA A 81 -5.96 14.62 -4.30
CA ALA A 81 -7.31 14.36 -3.80
C ALA A 81 -7.67 12.87 -3.88
N LEU A 82 -7.27 12.17 -4.94
CA LEU A 82 -7.49 10.72 -5.06
C LEU A 82 -6.69 9.95 -4.01
N LEU A 83 -5.42 10.30 -3.77
CA LEU A 83 -4.60 9.65 -2.74
C LEU A 83 -5.07 9.97 -1.31
N GLU A 84 -5.63 11.17 -1.08
CA GLU A 84 -6.29 11.50 0.19
C GLU A 84 -7.59 10.71 0.37
N ALA A 85 -8.34 10.45 -0.70
CA ALA A 85 -9.51 9.57 -0.63
C ALA A 85 -9.12 8.12 -0.31
N VAL A 86 -8.01 7.63 -0.86
CA VAL A 86 -7.43 6.32 -0.51
C VAL A 86 -7.02 6.23 0.96
N LEU A 87 -6.83 7.35 1.69
CA LEU A 87 -6.60 7.33 3.14
C LEU A 87 -7.87 7.16 3.96
N VAL A 88 -9.04 7.40 3.38
CA VAL A 88 -10.31 7.35 4.09
C VAL A 88 -10.71 5.90 4.31
N ASP A 89 -10.93 5.58 5.59
CA ASP A 89 -11.26 4.27 6.19
C ASP A 89 -11.85 3.16 5.31
N GLU A 90 -11.51 1.89 5.61
CA GLU A 90 -11.96 0.61 5.00
C GLU A 90 -11.93 0.49 3.46
N LEU A 91 -11.85 1.61 2.77
CA LEU A 91 -11.95 1.81 1.35
C LEU A 91 -10.57 1.94 0.69
N TRP A 92 -9.48 1.80 1.45
CA TRP A 92 -8.13 2.08 0.96
C TRP A 92 -7.77 1.19 -0.23
N GLU A 93 -8.07 -0.11 -0.09
CA GLU A 93 -7.89 -1.10 -1.16
C GLU A 93 -8.91 -0.84 -2.27
N ASP A 94 -10.20 -0.75 -1.94
CA ASP A 94 -11.28 -0.61 -2.93
C ASP A 94 -11.16 0.65 -3.79
N LEU A 95 -10.84 1.81 -3.22
CA LEU A 95 -10.69 3.06 -3.97
C LEU A 95 -9.42 3.08 -4.80
N LEU A 96 -8.33 2.50 -4.29
CA LEU A 96 -7.11 2.37 -5.09
C LEU A 96 -7.35 1.39 -6.26
N ASP A 97 -8.07 0.29 -6.03
CA ASP A 97 -8.45 -0.68 -7.05
C ASP A 97 -9.39 -0.07 -8.09
N LEU A 98 -10.33 0.76 -7.65
CA LEU A 98 -11.20 1.50 -8.54
C LEU A 98 -10.41 2.48 -9.40
N CYS A 99 -9.49 3.24 -8.80
CA CYS A 99 -8.64 4.17 -9.52
C CYS A 99 -7.74 3.43 -10.51
N THR A 100 -7.06 2.36 -10.08
CA THR A 100 -6.12 1.63 -10.91
C THR A 100 -6.83 0.86 -12.02
N SER A 101 -8.01 0.30 -11.80
CA SER A 101 -8.81 -0.35 -12.85
C SER A 101 -9.39 0.64 -13.87
N THR A 102 -9.76 1.85 -13.44
CA THR A 102 -10.37 2.89 -14.29
C THR A 102 -9.34 3.65 -15.12
N LEU A 103 -8.19 3.99 -14.53
CA LEU A 103 -7.19 4.84 -15.18
C LEU A 103 -6.41 4.08 -16.26
N PRO A 104 -6.14 4.72 -17.42
CA PRO A 104 -5.29 4.13 -18.45
C PRO A 104 -3.84 4.03 -17.96
N PRO A 105 -3.01 3.14 -18.55
CA PRO A 105 -1.69 2.81 -18.02
C PRO A 105 -0.78 4.00 -17.67
N PRO A 106 -0.68 5.07 -18.48
CA PRO A 106 0.18 6.22 -18.13
C PRO A 106 -0.30 6.95 -16.87
N LEU A 107 -1.60 7.19 -16.74
CA LEU A 107 -2.17 7.89 -15.58
C LEU A 107 -2.13 7.00 -14.33
N ARG A 108 -2.36 5.70 -14.49
CA ARG A 108 -2.20 4.72 -13.41
C ARG A 108 -0.77 4.72 -12.87
N ALA A 109 0.23 4.72 -13.76
CA ALA A 109 1.64 4.80 -13.35
C ALA A 109 1.95 6.09 -12.58
N ASP A 110 1.37 7.22 -13.00
CA ASP A 110 1.54 8.49 -12.31
C ASP A 110 0.89 8.49 -10.92
N LEU A 111 -0.31 7.91 -10.78
CA LEU A 111 -0.96 7.72 -9.48
C LEU A 111 -0.11 6.86 -8.54
N LEU A 112 0.33 5.69 -9.00
CA LEU A 112 1.11 4.74 -8.20
C LEU A 112 2.47 5.31 -7.79
N ARG A 113 3.14 6.05 -8.70
CA ARG A 113 4.40 6.74 -8.39
C ARG A 113 4.20 7.81 -7.31
N ALA A 114 3.14 8.61 -7.43
CA ALA A 114 2.81 9.62 -6.43
C ALA A 114 2.41 8.98 -5.08
N GLY A 115 1.67 7.86 -5.12
CA GLY A 115 1.25 7.12 -3.94
C GLY A 115 2.40 6.48 -3.17
N LEU A 116 3.40 5.91 -3.85
CA LEU A 116 4.58 5.35 -3.17
C LEU A 116 5.45 6.43 -2.50
N ALA A 117 5.44 7.65 -3.04
CA ALA A 117 6.08 8.84 -2.47
C ALA A 117 5.19 9.59 -1.46
N HIS A 118 3.95 9.14 -1.23
CA HIS A 118 3.01 9.79 -0.34
C HIS A 118 3.52 9.76 1.11
N TRP A 119 3.13 10.73 1.95
CA TRP A 119 3.59 10.78 3.34
C TRP A 119 2.97 9.68 4.20
N ALA A 120 1.78 9.19 3.83
CA ALA A 120 1.01 8.27 4.64
C ALA A 120 1.36 6.81 4.35
N THR A 121 1.83 6.09 5.37
CA THR A 121 2.25 4.69 5.28
C THR A 121 1.22 3.76 4.59
N PRO A 122 -0.09 3.84 4.88
CA PRO A 122 -1.09 3.01 4.19
C PRO A 122 -1.15 3.21 2.67
N VAL A 123 -1.08 4.46 2.20
CA VAL A 123 -1.08 4.74 0.76
C VAL A 123 0.16 4.13 0.11
N ARG A 124 1.31 4.28 0.77
CA ARG A 124 2.59 3.81 0.23
C ARG A 124 2.65 2.29 0.12
N LEU A 125 2.16 1.57 1.13
CA LEU A 125 2.19 0.10 1.11
C LEU A 125 1.27 -0.44 0.01
N LEU A 126 0.06 0.11 -0.12
CA LEU A 126 -0.91 -0.31 -1.14
C LEU A 126 -0.40 0.00 -2.55
N CYS A 127 0.19 1.20 -2.73
CA CYS A 127 0.81 1.53 -4.01
C CYS A 127 2.03 0.64 -4.31
N ALA A 128 2.84 0.27 -3.31
CA ALA A 128 3.94 -0.68 -3.52
C ALA A 128 3.43 -2.04 -4.03
N GLU A 129 2.36 -2.56 -3.43
CA GLU A 129 1.70 -3.80 -3.87
C GLU A 129 1.16 -3.69 -5.30
N ARG A 130 0.37 -2.66 -5.60
CA ARG A 130 -0.24 -2.46 -6.92
C ARG A 130 0.76 -2.19 -8.04
N ILE A 131 1.98 -1.74 -7.73
CA ILE A 131 3.05 -1.65 -8.73
C ILE A 131 3.47 -3.04 -9.23
N GLY A 132 3.46 -4.06 -8.38
CA GLY A 132 3.73 -5.45 -8.79
C GLY A 132 2.68 -5.97 -9.78
N GLU A 133 1.41 -5.65 -9.53
CA GLU A 133 0.28 -6.04 -10.39
C GLU A 133 0.20 -5.23 -11.69
N PHE A 134 0.52 -3.93 -11.63
CA PHE A 134 0.44 -3.01 -12.75
C PHE A 134 1.81 -2.36 -13.04
N PRO A 135 2.78 -3.13 -13.54
CA PRO A 135 4.11 -2.62 -13.78
C PRO A 135 4.14 -1.54 -14.85
N PHE A 136 5.04 -0.57 -14.66
CA PHE A 136 5.31 0.50 -15.61
C PHE A 136 6.82 0.72 -15.76
N ALA A 137 7.21 1.45 -16.80
CA ALA A 137 8.62 1.76 -17.05
C ALA A 137 9.25 2.47 -15.84
N GLY A 138 10.33 1.90 -15.31
CA GLY A 138 11.01 2.41 -14.12
C GLY A 138 10.45 1.94 -12.77
N ALA A 139 9.40 1.10 -12.75
CA ALA A 139 8.82 0.54 -11.52
C ALA A 139 9.86 -0.23 -10.69
N GLU A 140 10.75 -1.01 -11.33
CA GLU A 140 11.78 -1.76 -10.62
C GLU A 140 12.70 -0.85 -9.79
N GLY A 141 13.18 0.26 -10.37
CA GLY A 141 14.06 1.20 -9.66
C GLY A 141 13.33 1.89 -8.51
N LEU A 142 12.05 2.22 -8.72
CA LEU A 142 11.21 2.84 -7.68
C LEU A 142 10.96 1.88 -6.50
N LEU A 143 10.73 0.59 -6.78
CA LEU A 143 10.58 -0.43 -5.75
C LEU A 143 11.91 -0.73 -5.04
N ASP A 144 13.02 -0.78 -5.78
CA ASP A 144 14.37 -0.95 -5.23
C ASP A 144 14.68 0.16 -4.22
N ASP A 145 14.40 1.42 -4.59
CA ASP A 145 14.48 2.56 -3.68
C ASP A 145 13.56 2.38 -2.46
N ALA A 146 12.32 1.94 -2.68
CA ALA A 146 11.38 1.73 -1.57
C ALA A 146 11.85 0.64 -0.57
N VAL A 147 12.59 -0.37 -1.04
CA VAL A 147 13.21 -1.40 -0.18
C VAL A 147 14.43 -0.86 0.57
N ALA A 148 15.27 -0.06 -0.10
CA ALA A 148 16.55 0.43 0.42
C ALA A 148 16.41 1.52 1.49
N HIS A 149 15.46 2.45 1.33
CA HIS A 149 15.35 3.65 2.15
C HIS A 149 14.74 3.37 3.55
N ALA A 150 14.82 4.38 4.44
CA ALA A 150 14.26 4.39 5.80
C ALA A 150 12.71 4.43 5.81
N ASN A 151 12.10 3.55 5.04
CA ASN A 151 10.66 3.37 4.98
C ASN A 151 10.17 2.52 6.15
N PRO A 152 8.91 2.69 6.56
CA PRO A 152 8.27 1.75 7.45
C PRO A 152 8.45 0.33 6.93
N VAL A 153 8.74 -0.60 7.83
CA VAL A 153 8.98 -2.02 7.51
C VAL A 153 7.91 -2.57 6.57
N ILE A 154 6.64 -2.27 6.84
CA ILE A 154 5.52 -2.78 6.04
C ILE A 154 5.65 -2.35 4.58
N VAL A 155 5.99 -1.09 4.31
CA VAL A 155 6.22 -0.60 2.94
C VAL A 155 7.40 -1.33 2.29
N ARG A 156 8.49 -1.53 3.03
CA ARG A 156 9.67 -2.25 2.53
C ARG A 156 9.34 -3.70 2.18
N ARG A 157 8.52 -4.37 3.00
CA ARG A 157 8.05 -5.73 2.78
C ARG A 157 7.24 -5.82 1.48
N PHE A 158 6.22 -4.99 1.32
CA PHE A 158 5.39 -5.00 0.11
C PHE A 158 6.17 -4.59 -1.13
N ALA A 159 7.08 -3.60 -1.02
CA ALA A 159 7.96 -3.23 -2.12
C ALA A 159 8.89 -4.38 -2.52
N LEU A 160 9.42 -5.14 -1.55
CA LEU A 160 10.26 -6.31 -1.80
C LEU A 160 9.48 -7.44 -2.50
N LEU A 161 8.25 -7.71 -2.07
CA LEU A 161 7.38 -8.71 -2.70
C LEU A 161 6.99 -8.30 -4.13
N ALA A 162 6.63 -7.04 -4.35
CA ALA A 162 6.37 -6.50 -5.68
C ALA A 162 7.62 -6.54 -6.57
N LEU A 163 8.80 -6.25 -6.00
CA LEU A 163 10.06 -6.34 -6.75
C LEU A 163 10.36 -7.78 -7.15
N ALA A 164 9.99 -8.79 -6.36
CA ALA A 164 10.17 -10.20 -6.71
C ALA A 164 9.37 -10.60 -7.95
N GLN A 165 8.16 -10.03 -8.11
CA GLN A 165 7.32 -10.24 -9.29
C GLN A 165 7.92 -9.64 -10.56
N LEU A 166 8.62 -8.50 -10.44
CA LEU A 166 9.17 -7.76 -11.60
C LEU A 166 10.63 -8.09 -11.93
N ALA A 167 11.46 -8.27 -10.91
CA ALA A 167 12.90 -8.42 -11.00
C ALA A 167 13.43 -9.37 -9.92
N SER A 168 13.05 -10.65 -10.02
CA SER A 168 13.38 -11.71 -9.04
C SER A 168 14.86 -11.78 -8.66
N ALA A 169 15.79 -11.55 -9.59
CA ALA A 169 17.22 -11.54 -9.29
C ALA A 169 17.64 -10.41 -8.32
N ARG A 170 17.05 -9.21 -8.45
CA ARG A 170 17.27 -8.10 -7.50
C ARG A 170 16.60 -8.37 -6.17
N ALA A 171 15.36 -8.88 -6.19
CA ALA A 171 14.64 -9.24 -4.98
C ALA A 171 15.36 -10.32 -4.18
N VAL A 172 15.96 -11.32 -4.84
CA VAL A 172 16.82 -12.33 -4.20
C VAL A 172 18.01 -11.70 -3.49
N ALA A 173 18.68 -10.72 -4.11
CA ALA A 173 19.81 -10.02 -3.48
C ALA A 173 19.38 -9.25 -2.22
N TRP A 174 18.23 -8.56 -2.27
CA TRP A 174 17.66 -7.92 -1.09
C TRP A 174 17.26 -8.93 -0.02
N ALA A 175 16.58 -10.02 -0.40
CA ALA A 175 16.16 -11.08 0.50
C ALA A 175 17.36 -11.67 1.26
N GLU A 176 18.48 -11.93 0.59
CA GLU A 176 19.71 -12.39 1.23
C GLU A 176 20.25 -11.40 2.27
N SER A 177 20.13 -10.09 2.01
CA SER A 177 20.59 -9.05 2.94
C SER A 177 19.74 -8.95 4.22
N PHE A 178 18.45 -9.30 4.14
CA PHE A 178 17.53 -9.29 5.28
C PHE A 178 17.47 -10.63 6.02
N LEU A 179 17.90 -11.72 5.37
CA LEU A 179 17.85 -13.06 5.92
C LEU A 179 18.96 -13.32 6.94
N SER A 180 18.88 -12.63 8.07
CA SER A 180 19.76 -12.82 9.22
C SER A 180 18.98 -13.42 10.41
N PRO A 181 19.55 -14.41 11.13
CA PRO A 181 18.96 -14.94 12.36
C PRO A 181 18.76 -13.91 13.48
N LEU A 182 19.37 -12.74 13.34
CA LEU A 182 19.34 -11.62 14.27
C LEU A 182 18.66 -10.38 13.67
N HIS A 183 18.06 -10.49 12.48
CA HIS A 183 17.34 -9.37 11.91
C HIS A 183 16.17 -9.01 12.84
N PRO A 184 16.05 -7.74 13.27
CA PRO A 184 15.04 -7.37 14.27
C PRO A 184 13.62 -7.44 13.71
N ASP A 185 13.49 -7.36 12.37
CA ASP A 185 12.20 -7.39 11.71
C ASP A 185 11.86 -8.79 11.17
N GLU A 186 10.88 -9.43 11.80
CA GLU A 186 10.44 -10.78 11.44
C GLU A 186 9.69 -10.84 10.11
N TYR A 187 9.00 -9.77 9.70
CA TYR A 187 8.20 -9.77 8.48
C TYR A 187 9.07 -9.64 7.24
N LEU A 188 10.14 -8.84 7.30
CA LEU A 188 11.15 -8.81 6.24
C LEU A 188 11.89 -10.15 6.13
N VAL A 189 12.18 -10.81 7.26
CA VAL A 189 12.75 -12.17 7.26
C VAL A 189 11.80 -13.15 6.58
N ILE A 190 10.51 -13.15 6.92
CA ILE A 190 9.50 -14.04 6.32
C ILE A 190 9.37 -13.78 4.81
N ALA A 191 9.25 -12.52 4.38
CA ALA A 191 9.19 -12.18 2.95
C ALA A 191 10.45 -12.65 2.21
N SER A 192 11.62 -12.52 2.84
CA SER A 192 12.89 -12.99 2.27
C SER A 192 12.94 -14.51 2.17
N MET A 193 12.43 -15.24 3.16
CA MET A 193 12.28 -16.69 3.09
C MET A 193 11.39 -17.10 1.93
N ASP A 194 10.25 -16.44 1.75
CA ASP A 194 9.29 -16.74 0.68
C ASP A 194 9.91 -16.50 -0.71
N ILE A 195 10.58 -15.36 -0.90
CA ILE A 195 11.28 -15.02 -2.15
C ILE A 195 12.39 -16.02 -2.47
N LEU A 196 13.21 -16.40 -1.49
CA LEU A 196 14.25 -17.40 -1.73
C LEU A 196 13.67 -18.79 -1.94
N ALA A 197 12.59 -19.18 -1.25
CA ALA A 197 11.95 -20.47 -1.48
C ALA A 197 11.44 -20.59 -2.93
N GLU A 198 10.88 -19.52 -3.47
CA GLU A 198 10.33 -19.49 -4.83
C GLU A 198 11.43 -19.37 -5.90
N HIS A 199 12.36 -18.43 -5.75
CA HIS A 199 13.29 -18.05 -6.82
C HIS A 199 14.72 -18.59 -6.65
N ALA A 200 15.11 -19.00 -5.44
CA ALA A 200 16.47 -19.45 -5.14
C ALA A 200 16.54 -20.47 -3.97
N PRO A 201 15.79 -21.60 -4.02
CA PRO A 201 15.60 -22.48 -2.85
C PRO A 201 16.90 -23.12 -2.34
N SER A 202 17.87 -23.30 -3.22
CA SER A 202 19.21 -23.76 -2.86
C SER A 202 19.97 -22.78 -1.96
N ARG A 203 19.63 -21.48 -2.00
CA ARG A 203 20.21 -20.45 -1.13
C ARG A 203 19.52 -20.35 0.23
N LEU A 204 18.23 -20.69 0.31
CA LEU A 204 17.49 -20.76 1.58
C LEU A 204 17.88 -21.97 2.42
N SER A 205 18.04 -23.14 1.78
CA SER A 205 18.22 -24.43 2.46
C SER A 205 19.32 -24.45 3.55
N PRO A 206 20.52 -23.86 3.34
CA PRO A 206 21.57 -23.81 4.36
C PRO A 206 21.21 -22.98 5.60
N LEU A 207 20.24 -22.06 5.48
CA LEU A 207 19.87 -21.11 6.54
C LEU A 207 18.74 -21.64 7.43
N MET A 208 17.98 -22.63 6.97
CA MET A 208 16.85 -23.22 7.69
C MET A 208 17.19 -23.68 9.13
N PRO A 209 18.34 -24.33 9.40
CA PRO A 209 18.70 -24.71 10.78
C PRO A 209 18.90 -23.52 11.71
N ALA A 210 19.38 -22.38 11.21
CA ALA A 210 19.54 -21.16 12.00
C ALA A 210 18.19 -20.45 12.19
N LEU A 211 17.39 -20.35 11.13
CA LEU A 211 16.06 -19.72 11.15
C LEU A 211 15.06 -20.47 12.07
N SER A 212 15.19 -21.79 12.21
CA SER A 212 14.37 -22.57 13.15
C SER A 212 14.61 -22.20 14.63
N LYS A 213 15.71 -21.49 14.91
CA LYS A 213 16.07 -20.96 16.23
C LYS A 213 15.89 -19.44 16.33
N HIS A 214 15.30 -18.80 15.31
CA HIS A 214 15.07 -17.36 15.29
C HIS A 214 14.20 -16.92 16.50
N PRO A 215 14.41 -15.73 17.10
CA PRO A 215 13.64 -15.26 18.26
C PRO A 215 12.13 -15.13 18.00
N SER A 216 11.75 -14.72 16.78
CA SER A 216 10.35 -14.67 16.34
C SER A 216 9.72 -16.05 16.23
N LYS A 217 8.54 -16.23 16.84
CA LYS A 217 7.73 -17.44 16.67
C LYS A 217 7.25 -17.61 15.22
N TYR A 218 6.99 -16.52 14.50
CA TYR A 218 6.45 -16.56 13.14
C TYR A 218 7.50 -17.05 12.14
N VAL A 219 8.75 -16.60 12.28
CA VAL A 219 9.88 -17.12 11.49
C VAL A 219 10.08 -18.61 11.74
N ARG A 220 10.04 -19.06 13.01
CA ARG A 220 10.17 -20.49 13.33
C ARG A 220 9.06 -21.34 12.71
N LEU A 221 7.82 -20.86 12.70
CA LEU A 221 6.69 -21.58 12.08
C LEU A 221 6.94 -21.84 10.58
N ARG A 222 7.52 -20.87 9.86
CA ARG A 222 7.89 -21.01 8.45
C ARG A 222 8.99 -22.04 8.18
N THR A 223 9.69 -22.51 9.22
CA THR A 223 10.73 -23.57 9.09
C THR A 223 10.24 -24.97 9.40
N SER A 224 8.99 -25.12 9.84
CA SER A 224 8.43 -26.42 10.24
C SER A 224 7.93 -27.21 9.02
N PRO A 225 8.20 -28.52 8.94
CA PRO A 225 7.76 -29.35 7.80
C PRO A 225 6.22 -29.50 7.69
N SER A 226 5.47 -29.10 8.73
CA SER A 226 4.00 -29.03 8.74
C SER A 226 3.42 -27.68 8.27
N GLY A 227 4.27 -26.71 7.94
CA GLY A 227 3.84 -25.48 7.27
C GLY A 227 3.63 -25.75 5.78
N SER A 228 2.41 -26.13 5.39
CA SER A 228 2.04 -26.10 3.96
C SER A 228 2.34 -24.72 3.36
N PRO A 229 2.77 -24.63 2.09
CA PRO A 229 2.68 -23.40 1.32
C PRO A 229 1.20 -23.18 0.96
N ALA A 230 0.38 -22.90 1.97
CA ALA A 230 -1.03 -22.60 1.77
C ALA A 230 -1.16 -21.10 1.55
N GLY A 231 -1.44 -20.76 0.29
CA GLY A 231 -2.00 -19.51 -0.24
C GLY A 231 -1.97 -18.27 0.66
N SER A 232 -1.26 -17.26 0.18
CA SER A 232 -1.81 -15.91 0.01
C SER A 232 -2.79 -15.42 1.08
N GLN A 233 -2.42 -15.48 2.36
CA GLN A 233 -3.05 -14.62 3.34
C GLN A 233 -2.01 -13.60 3.80
N PRO A 234 -2.24 -12.29 3.55
CA PRO A 234 -1.42 -11.27 4.15
C PRO A 234 -1.60 -11.38 5.67
N LEU A 235 -0.50 -11.69 6.37
CA LEU A 235 -0.42 -11.42 7.79
C LEU A 235 -0.54 -9.90 7.99
N PRO A 236 -1.38 -9.44 8.94
CA PRO A 236 -1.56 -8.02 9.23
C PRO A 236 -0.24 -7.34 9.60
#